data_AF-A0A6I3FG91-F1
#
_entry.id   AF-A0A6I3FG91-F1
#
_cell.length_a   1.000
_cell.length_b   1.000
_cell.length_c   1.000
_cell.angle_alpha   90.00
_cell.angle_beta   90.00
_cell.angle_gamma   90.00
#
_symmetry.space_group_name_H-M   'P 1'
#
loop_
_entity.id
_entity.type
_entity.pdbx_description
1 polymer ?
#
loop_
_entity_poly.entity_id
_entity_poly.type
_entity_poly.pdbx_seq_one_letter_code
_entity_poly.pdbx_strand_id
1 'polypeptide(L)'
;EGQAHVTDPSNAAVTGLMHGDASGWDSAILDKLRIPEMSLARIVDSSGAIAPATALPGAPMICGIAGDQQASLIGQGCVAPGPAKITFGTGGMLDLVVGTLRPAFATRGPSGTFPVVAWRRGDELVWGIEAIMLSAGSNVEWLRDDLGIIDTVTQSHEVASTCADSEGVVYVPALLGLGTPHWDYGARGALFGISRGSGRAHIVRAVLEGVAHRGADLVAATEADAALSIPELRVDGGMSANPTFVQALANATGRPVEVSPVLEATTLGAAFLAGLAIGTWSGWDDVANAWQPSRRIEPNAPVDRDRWARAVDRAREWYPELSGLDF
;
A
#
# COMPACT_ATOMS: atom_id res chain seq x y z
N GLU A 1 -29.48 -5.66 16.26
CA GLU A 1 -28.07 -6.08 16.47
C GLU A 1 -27.98 -7.61 16.44
N GLY A 2 -26.89 -8.18 15.90
CA GLY A 2 -26.64 -9.64 15.90
C GLY A 2 -27.32 -10.49 14.80
N GLN A 3 -28.07 -9.89 13.87
CA GLN A 3 -28.77 -10.63 12.81
C GLN A 3 -27.85 -11.16 11.70
N ALA A 4 -26.67 -10.55 11.52
CA ALA A 4 -25.69 -10.95 10.52
C ALA A 4 -24.28 -10.94 11.13
N HIS A 5 -23.66 -12.12 11.21
CA HIS A 5 -22.23 -12.26 11.50
C HIS A 5 -21.53 -12.61 10.19
N VAL A 6 -21.02 -11.59 9.51
CA VAL A 6 -20.53 -11.68 8.13
C VAL A 6 -19.21 -10.94 7.93
N THR A 7 -18.45 -11.37 6.93
CA THR A 7 -17.22 -10.72 6.43
C THR A 7 -17.20 -10.83 4.91
N ASP A 8 -16.35 -10.08 4.22
CA ASP A 8 -16.11 -10.25 2.78
C ASP A 8 -14.79 -11.00 2.51
N PRO A 9 -14.54 -11.44 1.26
CA PRO A 9 -13.33 -12.14 0.88
C PRO A 9 -12.04 -11.34 1.11
N SER A 10 -12.05 -10.02 0.94
CA SER A 10 -10.83 -9.22 1.14
C SER A 10 -10.38 -9.25 2.61
N ASN A 11 -11.31 -9.09 3.57
CA ASN A 11 -11.01 -9.26 4.99
C ASN A 11 -10.76 -10.72 5.39
N ALA A 12 -11.49 -11.68 4.81
CA ALA A 12 -11.30 -13.09 5.12
C ALA A 12 -9.92 -13.60 4.70
N ALA A 13 -9.40 -13.13 3.56
CA ALA A 13 -8.11 -13.56 3.01
C ALA A 13 -6.92 -13.29 3.94
N VAL A 14 -6.92 -12.15 4.64
CA VAL A 14 -5.79 -11.75 5.50
C VAL A 14 -5.73 -12.53 6.82
N THR A 15 -6.73 -13.37 7.12
CA THR A 15 -6.72 -14.22 8.32
C THR A 15 -5.80 -15.44 8.22
N GLY A 16 -5.43 -15.84 7.00
CA GLY A 16 -4.77 -17.12 6.75
C GLY A 16 -5.65 -18.36 6.98
N LEU A 17 -6.97 -18.17 7.21
CA LEU A 17 -7.93 -19.26 7.46
C LEU A 17 -8.81 -19.60 6.25
N MET A 18 -8.73 -18.81 5.18
CA MET A 18 -9.51 -19.00 3.97
C MET A 18 -8.73 -19.85 2.96
N HIS A 19 -9.43 -20.62 2.12
CA HIS A 19 -8.82 -21.28 0.98
C HIS A 19 -8.13 -20.26 0.08
N GLY A 20 -6.99 -20.66 -0.49
CA GLY A 20 -6.18 -19.77 -1.33
C GLY A 20 -6.92 -19.26 -2.57
N ASP A 21 -7.95 -19.96 -3.05
CA ASP A 21 -8.81 -19.57 -4.17
C ASP A 21 -10.03 -18.72 -3.76
N ALA A 22 -10.13 -18.35 -2.49
CA ALA A 22 -11.25 -17.61 -1.89
C ALA A 22 -12.63 -18.28 -2.00
N SER A 23 -12.66 -19.61 -2.16
CA SER A 23 -13.91 -20.39 -2.20
C SER A 23 -14.65 -20.47 -0.85
N GLY A 24 -13.94 -20.30 0.27
CA GLY A 24 -14.51 -20.39 1.62
C GLY A 24 -13.45 -20.60 2.69
N TRP A 25 -13.88 -20.89 3.92
CA TRP A 25 -12.97 -21.23 5.01
C TRP A 25 -12.28 -22.58 4.77
N ASP A 26 -10.99 -22.66 5.08
CA ASP A 26 -10.18 -23.85 4.89
C ASP A 26 -10.30 -24.79 6.11
N SER A 27 -11.21 -25.76 6.02
CA SER A 27 -11.45 -26.74 7.09
C SER A 27 -10.18 -27.45 7.58
N ALA A 28 -9.19 -27.70 6.71
CA ALA A 28 -7.95 -28.34 7.11
C ALA A 28 -7.05 -27.42 7.95
N ILE A 29 -7.04 -26.12 7.67
CA ILE A 29 -6.36 -25.12 8.51
C ILE A 29 -7.11 -24.96 9.84
N LEU A 30 -8.43 -24.85 9.79
CA LEU A 30 -9.27 -24.71 10.98
C LEU A 30 -9.10 -25.89 11.95
N ASP A 31 -9.09 -27.12 11.46
CA ASP A 31 -8.88 -28.33 12.26
C ASP A 31 -7.51 -28.34 12.94
N LYS A 32 -6.46 -27.94 12.22
CA LYS A 32 -5.08 -27.85 12.77
C LYS A 32 -4.99 -26.83 13.90
N LEU A 33 -5.66 -25.68 13.74
CA LEU A 33 -5.69 -24.61 14.75
C LEU A 33 -6.77 -24.82 15.82
N ARG A 34 -7.59 -25.87 15.69
CA ARG A 34 -8.72 -26.20 16.57
C ARG A 34 -9.75 -25.07 16.67
N ILE A 35 -10.03 -24.44 15.53
CA ILE A 35 -11.01 -23.35 15.39
C ILE A 35 -12.32 -23.96 14.86
N PRO A 36 -13.44 -23.92 15.61
CA PRO A 36 -14.73 -24.37 15.10
C PRO A 36 -15.22 -23.43 14.00
N GLU A 37 -15.49 -23.92 12.79
CA GLU A 37 -15.93 -23.07 11.67
C GLU A 37 -17.19 -22.25 11.99
N MET A 38 -18.10 -22.79 12.82
CA MET A 38 -19.31 -22.10 13.28
C MET A 38 -19.05 -20.82 14.09
N SER A 39 -17.82 -20.60 14.59
CA SER A 39 -17.45 -19.36 15.27
C SER A 39 -17.02 -18.25 14.30
N LEU A 40 -16.79 -18.60 13.02
CA LEU A 40 -16.36 -17.66 11.99
C LEU A 40 -17.56 -16.98 11.35
N ALA A 41 -17.32 -15.76 10.88
CA ALA A 41 -18.29 -15.01 10.10
C ALA A 41 -18.58 -15.70 8.76
N ARG A 42 -19.83 -15.63 8.28
CA ARG A 42 -20.16 -16.09 6.92
C ARG A 42 -19.56 -15.14 5.89
N ILE A 43 -18.84 -15.67 4.90
CA ILE A 43 -18.27 -14.87 3.82
C ILE A 43 -19.37 -14.48 2.82
N VAL A 44 -19.64 -13.17 2.70
CA VAL A 44 -20.59 -12.55 1.77
C VAL A 44 -19.84 -11.72 0.72
N ASP A 45 -20.52 -11.17 -0.28
CA ASP A 45 -19.86 -10.33 -1.29
C ASP A 45 -19.40 -8.99 -0.71
N SER A 46 -18.33 -8.44 -1.29
CA SER A 46 -17.81 -7.12 -0.94
C SER A 46 -18.78 -6.00 -1.35
N SER A 47 -19.61 -6.22 -2.37
CA SER A 47 -20.67 -5.31 -2.82
C SER A 47 -21.97 -6.07 -3.09
N GLY A 48 -23.02 -5.80 -2.33
CA GLY A 48 -24.34 -6.41 -2.48
C GLY A 48 -25.22 -6.14 -1.25
N ALA A 49 -26.52 -6.45 -1.30
CA ALA A 49 -27.38 -6.30 -0.13
C ALA A 49 -27.01 -7.31 0.98
N ILE A 50 -26.52 -6.82 2.12
CA ILE A 50 -25.98 -7.68 3.19
C ILE A 50 -26.96 -7.81 4.36
N ALA A 51 -27.20 -6.72 5.10
CA ALA A 51 -28.07 -6.73 6.28
C ALA A 51 -28.56 -5.32 6.65
N PRO A 52 -29.79 -5.15 7.17
CA PRO A 52 -30.29 -3.84 7.55
C PRO A 52 -29.57 -3.33 8.80
N ALA A 53 -29.10 -2.09 8.77
CA ALA A 53 -28.49 -1.42 9.91
C ALA A 53 -29.57 -0.98 10.92
N THR A 54 -30.19 -1.96 11.59
CA THR A 54 -31.34 -1.77 12.51
C THR A 54 -31.09 -0.83 13.69
N ALA A 55 -29.81 -0.54 14.00
CA ALA A 55 -29.42 0.44 15.00
C ALA A 55 -29.58 1.91 14.51
N LEU A 56 -29.72 2.12 13.21
CA LEU A 56 -29.88 3.44 12.60
C LEU A 56 -31.35 3.71 12.23
N PRO A 57 -31.82 4.97 12.31
CA PRO A 57 -33.16 5.34 11.86
C PRO A 57 -33.42 4.91 10.41
N GLY A 58 -34.57 4.30 10.15
CA GLY A 58 -34.94 3.79 8.82
C GLY A 58 -34.24 2.49 8.41
N ALA A 59 -33.35 1.94 9.26
CA ALA A 59 -32.65 0.69 9.04
C ALA A 59 -32.05 0.55 7.62
N PRO A 60 -31.19 1.50 7.17
CA PRO A 60 -30.62 1.48 5.83
C PRO A 60 -29.87 0.18 5.57
N MET A 61 -29.84 -0.23 4.31
CA MET A 61 -29.17 -1.46 3.89
C MET A 61 -27.65 -1.30 3.98
N ILE A 62 -26.97 -2.23 4.67
CA ILE A 62 -25.52 -2.37 4.55
C ILE A 62 -25.24 -3.04 3.21
N CYS A 63 -24.41 -2.39 2.40
CA CYS A 63 -24.23 -2.79 1.00
C CYS A 63 -22.77 -2.97 0.56
N GLY A 64 -21.80 -2.63 1.41
CA GLY A 64 -20.37 -2.70 1.08
C GLY A 64 -19.53 -3.09 2.29
N ILE A 65 -18.61 -4.03 2.08
CA ILE A 65 -17.60 -4.47 3.07
C ILE A 65 -16.31 -4.73 2.28
N ALA A 66 -15.19 -4.18 2.73
CA ALA A 66 -13.87 -4.48 2.18
C ALA A 66 -12.79 -4.21 3.23
N GLY A 67 -11.62 -4.82 3.05
CA GLY A 67 -10.39 -4.44 3.73
C GLY A 67 -10.04 -2.99 3.40
N ASP A 68 -9.33 -2.31 4.29
CA ASP A 68 -9.04 -0.89 4.16
C ASP A 68 -8.17 -0.55 2.94
N GLN A 69 -7.19 -1.41 2.64
CA GLN A 69 -6.31 -1.28 1.47
C GLN A 69 -7.07 -1.53 0.17
N GLN A 70 -7.94 -2.54 0.13
CA GLN A 70 -8.77 -2.85 -1.03
C GLN A 70 -9.85 -1.78 -1.26
N ALA A 71 -10.43 -1.25 -0.18
CA ALA A 71 -11.32 -0.11 -0.27
C ALA A 71 -10.59 1.13 -0.77
N SER A 72 -9.37 1.41 -0.29
CA SER A 72 -8.56 2.53 -0.80
C SER A 72 -8.23 2.36 -2.29
N LEU A 73 -7.91 1.15 -2.74
CA LEU A 73 -7.68 0.81 -4.14
C LEU A 73 -8.90 1.17 -5.01
N ILE A 74 -10.11 0.80 -4.58
CA ILE A 74 -11.37 1.16 -5.26
C ILE A 74 -11.63 2.67 -5.19
N GLY A 75 -11.43 3.29 -4.03
CA GLY A 75 -11.64 4.72 -3.82
C GLY A 75 -10.72 5.60 -4.66
N GLN A 76 -9.54 5.08 -5.02
CA GLN A 76 -8.59 5.70 -5.94
C GLN A 76 -8.95 5.44 -7.42
N GLY A 77 -10.08 4.80 -7.71
CA GLY A 77 -10.49 4.44 -9.07
C GLY A 77 -9.62 3.38 -9.74
N CYS A 78 -8.78 2.67 -8.98
CA CYS A 78 -7.95 1.57 -9.48
C CYS A 78 -8.77 0.28 -9.52
N VAL A 79 -9.75 0.21 -10.42
CA VAL A 79 -10.74 -0.88 -10.49
C VAL A 79 -10.53 -1.84 -11.67
N ALA A 80 -9.41 -1.69 -12.37
CA ALA A 80 -8.98 -2.54 -13.49
C ALA A 80 -7.45 -2.61 -13.54
N PRO A 81 -6.86 -3.62 -14.22
CA PRO A 81 -5.42 -3.67 -14.45
C PRO A 81 -4.90 -2.38 -15.10
N GLY A 82 -3.81 -1.84 -14.55
CA GLY A 82 -3.20 -0.60 -15.01
C GLY A 82 -2.68 0.24 -13.85
N PRO A 83 -3.40 1.28 -13.40
CA PRO A 83 -2.95 2.14 -12.32
C PRO A 83 -2.83 1.34 -11.01
N ALA A 84 -1.73 1.53 -10.31
CA ALA A 84 -1.53 1.04 -8.95
C ALA A 84 -1.74 2.18 -7.96
N LYS A 85 -2.15 1.84 -6.74
CA LYS A 85 -2.24 2.78 -5.62
C LYS A 85 -1.13 2.51 -4.63
N ILE A 86 -0.51 3.55 -4.06
CA ILE A 86 0.31 3.45 -2.84
C ILE A 86 -0.22 4.38 -1.76
N THR A 87 -0.56 3.81 -0.60
CA THR A 87 -0.86 4.57 0.61
C THR A 87 0.42 4.76 1.43
N PHE A 88 0.84 6.01 1.63
CA PHE A 88 2.01 6.35 2.46
C PHE A 88 1.59 6.89 3.84
N GLY A 89 1.29 5.96 4.75
CA GLY A 89 1.06 6.21 6.18
C GLY A 89 2.31 5.95 7.01
N THR A 90 2.16 5.38 8.21
CA THR A 90 3.32 4.94 9.04
C THR A 90 4.21 3.96 8.27
N GLY A 91 3.60 3.02 7.55
CA GLY A 91 4.20 2.19 6.50
C GLY A 91 3.71 2.60 5.10
N GLY A 92 4.06 1.81 4.09
CA GLY A 92 3.61 1.99 2.71
C GLY A 92 2.99 0.70 2.17
N MET A 93 1.82 0.81 1.54
CA MET A 93 1.11 -0.33 0.95
C MET A 93 0.80 -0.02 -0.50
N LEU A 94 1.37 -0.81 -1.41
CA LEU A 94 1.07 -0.75 -2.84
C LEU A 94 0.08 -1.85 -3.17
N ASP A 95 -1.02 -1.50 -3.82
CA ASP A 95 -1.99 -2.45 -4.35
C ASP A 95 -2.20 -2.25 -5.86
N LEU A 96 -2.30 -3.37 -6.57
CA LEU A 96 -2.60 -3.43 -8.00
C LEU A 96 -3.69 -4.46 -8.26
N VAL A 97 -4.73 -4.08 -9.01
CA VAL A 97 -5.72 -5.04 -9.55
C VAL A 97 -5.09 -5.85 -10.67
N VAL A 98 -5.22 -7.17 -10.63
CA VAL A 98 -4.72 -8.07 -11.69
C VAL A 98 -5.85 -8.72 -12.50
N GLY A 99 -7.09 -8.64 -12.03
CA GLY A 99 -8.29 -9.16 -12.70
C GLY A 99 -8.82 -10.44 -12.07
N THR A 100 -9.58 -11.24 -12.82
CA THR A 100 -10.27 -12.43 -12.30
C THR A 100 -9.38 -13.67 -12.21
N LEU A 101 -8.21 -13.64 -12.85
CA LEU A 101 -7.21 -14.69 -12.73
C LEU A 101 -6.35 -14.45 -11.49
N ARG A 102 -6.38 -15.41 -10.58
CA ARG A 102 -5.53 -15.41 -9.39
C ARG A 102 -4.04 -15.40 -9.80
N PRO A 103 -3.17 -14.64 -9.10
CA PRO A 103 -1.73 -14.78 -9.26
C PRO A 103 -1.26 -16.23 -9.06
N ALA A 104 -0.21 -16.63 -9.77
CA ALA A 104 0.22 -18.03 -9.84
C ALA A 104 0.84 -18.58 -8.52
N PHE A 105 1.17 -17.69 -7.58
CA PHE A 105 1.75 -18.04 -6.28
C PHE A 105 0.69 -18.03 -5.18
N ALA A 106 0.85 -18.90 -4.18
CA ALA A 106 -0.15 -19.09 -3.14
C ALA A 106 0.06 -18.18 -1.90
N THR A 107 1.31 -17.86 -1.59
CA THR A 107 1.70 -17.05 -0.43
C THR A 107 2.54 -15.87 -0.91
N ARG A 108 3.87 -15.88 -0.70
CA ARG A 108 4.76 -14.83 -1.16
C ARG A 108 5.26 -15.13 -2.58
N GLY A 109 5.15 -14.16 -3.47
CA GLY A 109 5.67 -14.21 -4.83
C GLY A 109 7.20 -14.17 -4.88
N PRO A 110 7.82 -14.53 -6.02
CA PRO A 110 9.27 -14.50 -6.20
C PRO A 110 9.92 -13.13 -5.95
N SER A 111 9.19 -12.04 -6.19
CA SER A 111 9.64 -10.67 -5.96
C SER A 111 9.17 -10.11 -4.61
N GLY A 112 8.60 -10.96 -3.74
CA GLY A 112 8.22 -10.59 -2.38
C GLY A 112 6.87 -9.88 -2.28
N THR A 113 5.97 -10.02 -3.27
CA THR A 113 4.59 -9.52 -3.16
C THR A 113 3.62 -10.61 -2.68
N PHE A 114 2.38 -10.25 -2.36
CA PHE A 114 1.34 -11.19 -1.93
C PHE A 114 0.10 -11.11 -2.82
N PRO A 115 -0.55 -12.24 -3.14
CA PRO A 115 -1.83 -12.23 -3.81
C PRO A 115 -2.89 -11.83 -2.80
N VAL A 116 -3.74 -10.88 -3.17
CA VAL A 116 -4.85 -10.42 -2.34
C VAL A 116 -6.16 -10.56 -3.11
N VAL A 117 -7.26 -10.75 -2.38
CA VAL A 117 -8.58 -10.60 -2.98
C VAL A 117 -8.92 -9.12 -2.98
N ALA A 118 -9.09 -8.51 -4.16
CA ALA A 118 -9.43 -7.11 -4.26
C ALA A 118 -10.89 -6.89 -3.86
N TRP A 119 -11.83 -7.65 -4.45
CA TRP A 119 -13.24 -7.66 -4.06
C TRP A 119 -13.97 -8.84 -4.68
N ARG A 120 -15.19 -9.10 -4.21
CA ARG A 120 -16.18 -9.95 -4.88
C ARG A 120 -17.51 -9.23 -5.06
N ARG A 121 -18.10 -9.31 -6.25
CA ARG A 121 -19.44 -8.76 -6.57
C ARG A 121 -20.21 -9.75 -7.43
N GLY A 122 -21.19 -10.45 -6.86
CA GLY A 122 -21.86 -11.55 -7.54
C GLY A 122 -20.88 -12.67 -7.89
N ASP A 123 -20.91 -13.14 -9.13
CA ASP A 123 -20.02 -14.20 -9.61
C ASP A 123 -18.61 -13.72 -9.97
N GLU A 124 -18.34 -12.40 -9.88
CA GLU A 124 -17.05 -11.83 -10.20
C GLU A 124 -16.16 -11.70 -8.95
N LEU A 125 -15.13 -12.53 -8.88
CA LEU A 125 -14.04 -12.45 -7.90
C LEU A 125 -12.82 -11.81 -8.56
N VAL A 126 -12.38 -10.67 -8.04
CA VAL A 126 -11.24 -9.92 -8.56
C VAL A 126 -10.06 -10.03 -7.59
N TRP A 127 -8.90 -10.33 -8.16
CA TRP A 127 -7.63 -10.44 -7.46
C TRP A 127 -6.79 -9.18 -7.63
N GLY A 128 -5.89 -8.99 -6.69
CA GLY A 128 -4.82 -8.03 -6.76
C GLY A 128 -3.50 -8.60 -6.27
N ILE A 129 -2.49 -7.76 -6.30
CA ILE A 129 -1.19 -7.98 -5.70
C ILE A 129 -0.89 -6.82 -4.76
N GLU A 130 -0.37 -7.16 -3.58
CA GLU A 130 0.03 -6.23 -2.54
C GLU A 130 1.54 -6.29 -2.29
N ALA A 131 2.17 -5.12 -2.18
CA ALA A 131 3.58 -4.97 -1.80
C ALA A 131 3.70 -4.01 -0.60
N ILE A 132 4.58 -4.37 0.34
CA ILE A 132 4.57 -3.80 1.70
C ILE A 132 5.91 -3.14 2.03
N MET A 133 5.85 -1.89 2.50
CA MET A 133 6.93 -1.14 3.12
C MET A 133 6.63 -0.96 4.60
N LEU A 134 7.48 -1.51 5.47
CA LEU A 134 7.25 -1.53 6.92
C LEU A 134 7.35 -0.13 7.57
N SER A 135 8.20 0.73 7.03
CA SER A 135 8.39 2.11 7.51
C SER A 135 8.44 3.09 6.35
N ALA A 136 7.45 3.99 6.28
CA ALA A 136 7.37 5.10 5.34
C ALA A 136 7.30 6.44 6.10
N GLY A 137 6.12 6.89 6.50
CA GLY A 137 5.90 8.13 7.25
C GLY A 137 6.57 8.12 8.63
N SER A 138 6.72 6.94 9.22
CA SER A 138 7.51 6.74 10.45
C SER A 138 8.95 7.25 10.35
N ASN A 139 9.55 7.27 9.15
CA ASN A 139 10.89 7.83 8.98
C ASN A 139 10.89 9.37 9.09
N VAL A 140 9.80 10.03 8.69
CA VAL A 140 9.65 11.48 8.85
C VAL A 140 9.28 11.82 10.30
N GLU A 141 8.48 10.97 10.95
CA GLU A 141 8.21 11.07 12.39
C GLU A 141 9.49 10.90 13.19
N TRP A 142 10.35 9.94 12.84
CA TRP A 142 11.67 9.75 13.45
C TRP A 142 12.58 10.99 13.33
N LEU A 143 12.53 11.72 12.21
CA LEU A 143 13.24 13.00 12.08
C LEU A 143 12.78 14.05 13.10
N ARG A 144 11.48 14.03 13.44
CA ARG A 144 10.82 14.97 14.37
C ARG A 144 11.02 14.55 15.81
N ASP A 145 10.60 13.34 16.15
CA ASP A 145 10.45 12.87 17.53
C ASP A 145 11.78 12.42 18.13
N ASP A 146 12.63 11.76 17.34
CA ASP A 146 13.84 11.12 17.83
C ASP A 146 15.11 11.90 17.49
N LEU A 147 15.28 12.32 16.23
CA LEU A 147 16.44 13.14 15.85
C LEU A 147 16.28 14.62 16.22
N GLY A 148 15.05 15.11 16.34
CA GLY A 148 14.79 16.51 16.65
C GLY A 148 15.33 17.50 15.61
N ILE A 149 15.44 17.08 14.34
CA ILE A 149 15.95 17.95 13.26
C ILE A 149 14.84 18.61 12.44
N ILE A 150 13.57 18.35 12.76
CA ILE A 150 12.40 19.09 12.29
C ILE A 150 11.39 19.20 13.43
N ASP A 151 10.62 20.29 13.47
CA ASP A 151 9.62 20.53 14.52
C ASP A 151 8.28 19.85 14.19
N THR A 152 7.98 19.72 12.90
CA THR A 152 6.74 19.10 12.40
C THR A 152 7.03 18.28 11.14
N VAL A 153 6.20 17.28 10.85
CA VAL A 153 6.33 16.49 9.63
C VAL A 153 6.13 17.35 8.37
N THR A 154 5.33 18.42 8.43
CA THR A 154 5.12 19.36 7.32
C THR A 154 6.37 20.21 7.04
N GLN A 155 7.15 20.55 8.07
CA GLN A 155 8.42 21.29 7.92
C GLN A 155 9.47 20.48 7.14
N SER A 156 9.31 19.16 7.00
CA SER A 156 10.24 18.34 6.22
C SER A 156 10.39 18.81 4.76
N HIS A 157 9.31 19.29 4.12
CA HIS A 157 9.38 19.90 2.80
C HIS A 157 10.22 21.18 2.79
N GLU A 158 9.93 22.10 3.70
CA GLU A 158 10.60 23.39 3.81
C GLU A 158 12.11 23.20 3.94
N VAL A 159 12.53 22.33 4.87
CA VAL A 159 13.94 22.02 5.12
C VAL A 159 14.60 21.29 3.95
N ALA A 160 13.94 20.28 3.36
CA ALA A 160 14.49 19.54 2.23
C ALA A 160 14.57 20.37 0.93
N SER A 161 13.78 21.43 0.84
CA SER A 161 13.76 22.35 -0.31
C SER A 161 14.87 23.41 -0.27
N THR A 162 15.58 23.58 0.85
CA THR A 162 16.68 24.55 0.94
C THR A 162 17.98 24.05 0.30
N CYS A 163 18.05 22.78 -0.10
CA CYS A 163 19.13 22.20 -0.90
C CYS A 163 18.57 21.72 -2.25
N ALA A 164 19.41 21.72 -3.29
CA ALA A 164 19.00 21.30 -4.63
C ALA A 164 18.75 19.78 -4.68
N ASP A 165 19.65 19.01 -4.05
CA ASP A 165 19.61 17.56 -3.93
C ASP A 165 20.18 17.13 -2.56
N SER A 166 20.37 15.83 -2.36
CA SER A 166 20.95 15.23 -1.15
C SER A 166 22.49 15.23 -1.13
N GLU A 167 23.16 15.80 -2.14
CA GLU A 167 24.62 15.80 -2.35
C GLU A 167 25.26 14.41 -2.21
N GLY A 168 24.52 13.36 -2.60
CA GLY A 168 24.97 11.98 -2.54
C GLY A 168 24.75 11.28 -1.20
N VAL A 169 24.12 11.94 -0.22
CA VAL A 169 23.63 11.29 1.01
C VAL A 169 22.47 10.37 0.66
N VAL A 170 22.55 9.10 1.07
CA VAL A 170 21.50 8.10 0.81
C VAL A 170 21.00 7.56 2.14
N TYR A 171 19.70 7.55 2.33
CA TYR A 171 19.05 6.96 3.49
C TYR A 171 18.28 5.70 3.12
N VAL A 172 18.60 4.56 3.73
CA VAL A 172 17.79 3.34 3.64
C VAL A 172 16.76 3.36 4.79
N PRO A 173 15.44 3.46 4.52
CA PRO A 173 14.40 3.62 5.53
C PRO A 173 13.98 2.26 6.10
N ALA A 174 14.90 1.59 6.78
CA ALA A 174 14.70 0.27 7.38
C ALA A 174 14.64 0.34 8.92
N LEU A 175 13.98 1.36 9.48
CA LEU A 175 13.83 1.50 10.94
C LEU A 175 13.17 0.27 11.58
N LEU A 176 12.25 -0.37 10.85
CA LEU A 176 11.56 -1.60 11.24
C LEU A 176 11.96 -2.82 10.38
N GLY A 177 13.10 -2.77 9.70
CA GLY A 177 13.49 -3.73 8.67
C GLY A 177 12.96 -3.37 7.28
N LEU A 178 13.15 -4.28 6.32
CA LEU A 178 12.73 -4.14 4.94
C LEU A 178 11.60 -5.13 4.62
N GLY A 179 10.48 -4.64 4.10
CA GLY A 179 9.44 -5.48 3.49
C GLY A 179 9.79 -5.86 2.04
N THR A 180 8.80 -5.91 1.16
CA THR A 180 8.96 -6.19 -0.28
C THR A 180 10.06 -5.34 -0.92
N PRO A 181 10.98 -5.90 -1.73
CA PRO A 181 11.09 -7.31 -2.14
C PRO A 181 11.92 -8.18 -1.17
N HIS A 182 12.54 -7.60 -0.15
CA HIS A 182 13.61 -8.27 0.61
C HIS A 182 13.12 -9.10 1.78
N TRP A 183 12.09 -8.64 2.49
CA TRP A 183 11.59 -9.29 3.72
C TRP A 183 12.68 -9.53 4.77
N ASP A 184 13.59 -8.57 4.90
CA ASP A 184 14.70 -8.60 5.84
C ASP A 184 14.37 -7.78 7.10
N TYR A 185 13.84 -8.44 8.13
CA TYR A 185 13.53 -7.83 9.42
C TYR A 185 14.77 -7.46 10.25
N GLY A 186 15.95 -7.96 9.88
CA GLY A 186 17.22 -7.62 10.50
C GLY A 186 17.90 -6.40 9.89
N ALA A 187 17.45 -5.94 8.72
CA ALA A 187 17.93 -4.69 8.12
C ALA A 187 17.68 -3.49 9.04
N ARG A 188 18.53 -2.45 8.97
CA ARG A 188 18.38 -1.25 9.80
C ARG A 188 18.52 0.05 9.03
N GLY A 189 17.87 1.08 9.56
CA GLY A 189 17.97 2.44 9.05
C GLY A 189 19.43 2.87 8.95
N ALA A 190 19.86 3.30 7.77
CA ALA A 190 21.26 3.60 7.50
C ALA A 190 21.42 4.86 6.63
N LEU A 191 22.33 5.74 7.05
CA LEU A 191 22.76 6.91 6.27
C LEU A 191 24.15 6.65 5.69
N PHE A 192 24.28 6.76 4.38
CA PHE A 192 25.54 6.65 3.65
C PHE A 192 25.87 7.95 2.93
N GLY A 193 27.14 8.15 2.59
CA GLY A 193 27.57 9.28 1.74
C GLY A 193 27.70 10.63 2.47
N ILE A 194 27.61 10.66 3.80
CA ILE A 194 27.83 11.88 4.59
C ILE A 194 29.26 12.40 4.39
N SER A 195 29.38 13.69 4.07
CA SER A 195 30.63 14.43 4.00
C SER A 195 30.62 15.60 5.00
N ARG A 196 31.73 16.36 5.09
CA ARG A 196 31.79 17.58 5.91
C ARG A 196 30.79 18.66 5.46
N GLY A 197 30.36 18.63 4.19
CA GLY A 197 29.36 19.56 3.64
C GLY A 197 27.92 19.13 3.90
N SER A 198 27.69 17.86 4.28
CA SER A 198 26.36 17.36 4.58
C SER A 198 25.80 18.03 5.83
N GLY A 199 24.54 18.47 5.75
CA GLY A 199 23.87 19.20 6.82
C GLY A 199 22.42 18.77 6.97
N ARG A 200 21.69 19.51 7.82
CA ARG A 200 20.27 19.26 8.14
C ARG A 200 19.41 19.04 6.89
N ALA A 201 19.51 19.94 5.92
CA ALA A 201 18.73 19.86 4.68
C ALA A 201 19.00 18.58 3.89
N HIS A 202 20.28 18.21 3.72
CA HIS A 202 20.69 17.00 3.00
C HIS A 202 20.18 15.71 3.66
N ILE A 203 20.15 15.65 5.00
CA ILE A 203 19.63 14.49 5.73
C ILE A 203 18.11 14.38 5.57
N VAL A 204 17.37 15.48 5.77
CA VAL A 204 15.90 15.47 5.59
C VAL A 204 15.55 15.12 4.15
N ARG A 205 16.27 15.67 3.17
CA ARG A 205 16.11 15.35 1.75
C ARG A 205 16.36 13.88 1.46
N ALA A 206 17.46 13.32 1.97
CA ALA A 206 17.81 11.92 1.80
C ALA A 206 16.75 10.98 2.39
N VAL A 207 16.11 11.33 3.51
CA VAL A 207 15.03 10.53 4.09
C VAL A 207 13.81 10.48 3.16
N LEU A 208 13.36 11.63 2.63
CA LEU A 208 12.24 11.68 1.69
C LEU A 208 12.56 10.92 0.39
N GLU A 209 13.77 11.11 -0.17
CA GLU A 209 14.24 10.40 -1.36
C GLU A 209 14.40 8.89 -1.11
N GLY A 210 14.82 8.48 0.08
CA GLY A 210 14.94 7.08 0.48
C GLY A 210 13.59 6.37 0.51
N VAL A 211 12.55 7.00 1.07
CA VAL A 211 11.18 6.47 1.03
C VAL A 211 10.65 6.41 -0.41
N ALA A 212 10.94 7.41 -1.24
CA ALA A 212 10.58 7.40 -2.67
C ALA A 212 11.27 6.25 -3.43
N HIS A 213 12.55 6.00 -3.16
CA HIS A 213 13.28 4.86 -3.73
C HIS A 213 12.69 3.52 -3.31
N ARG A 214 12.21 3.38 -2.06
CA ARG A 214 11.46 2.21 -1.65
C ARG A 214 10.13 2.07 -2.37
N GLY A 215 9.42 3.16 -2.64
CA GLY A 215 8.24 3.15 -3.49
C GLY A 215 8.53 2.56 -4.88
N ALA A 216 9.68 2.92 -5.47
CA ALA A 216 10.14 2.33 -6.72
C ALA A 216 10.51 0.83 -6.60
N ASP A 217 11.04 0.38 -5.45
CA ASP A 217 11.26 -1.04 -5.18
C ASP A 217 9.93 -1.83 -5.14
N LEU A 218 8.89 -1.28 -4.48
CA LEU A 218 7.56 -1.91 -4.42
C LEU A 218 6.95 -2.05 -5.82
N VAL A 219 7.05 -0.98 -6.61
CA VAL A 219 6.59 -0.93 -7.99
C VAL A 219 7.26 -2.02 -8.82
N ALA A 220 8.59 -2.10 -8.80
CA ALA A 220 9.33 -3.07 -9.62
C ALA A 220 9.00 -4.51 -9.23
N ALA A 221 8.87 -4.78 -7.92
CA ALA A 221 8.47 -6.08 -7.42
C ALA A 221 7.05 -6.46 -7.86
N THR A 222 6.12 -5.51 -7.82
CA THR A 222 4.73 -5.71 -8.22
C THR A 222 4.63 -5.99 -9.72
N GLU A 223 5.30 -5.22 -10.57
CA GLU A 223 5.29 -5.45 -12.02
C GLU A 223 5.86 -6.84 -12.38
N ALA A 224 6.92 -7.27 -11.67
CA ALA A 224 7.55 -8.57 -11.88
C ALA A 224 6.63 -9.75 -11.47
N ASP A 225 6.00 -9.69 -10.30
CA ASP A 225 5.11 -10.76 -9.82
C ASP A 225 3.74 -10.75 -10.52
N ALA A 226 3.23 -9.58 -10.93
CA ALA A 226 1.96 -9.44 -11.64
C ALA A 226 2.06 -9.78 -13.14
N ALA A 227 3.26 -9.71 -13.72
CA ALA A 227 3.47 -9.69 -15.16
C ALA A 227 2.63 -8.60 -15.87
N LEU A 228 2.47 -7.44 -15.21
CA LEU A 228 1.74 -6.27 -15.69
C LEU A 228 2.64 -5.03 -15.57
N SER A 229 2.39 -4.03 -16.42
CA SER A 229 3.03 -2.73 -16.28
C SER A 229 2.08 -1.76 -15.58
N ILE A 230 2.65 -0.93 -14.70
CA ILE A 230 1.96 0.14 -13.98
C ILE A 230 2.33 1.47 -14.66
N PRO A 231 1.47 2.01 -15.54
CA PRO A 231 1.79 3.21 -16.33
C PRO A 231 1.78 4.49 -15.50
N GLU A 232 0.96 4.55 -14.45
CA GLU A 232 0.83 5.69 -13.54
C GLU A 232 0.61 5.20 -12.11
N LEU A 233 1.05 6.01 -11.14
CA LEU A 233 0.98 5.70 -9.73
C LEU A 233 0.06 6.67 -9.01
N ARG A 234 -1.02 6.17 -8.39
CA ARG A 234 -1.90 6.96 -7.54
C ARG A 234 -1.42 6.89 -6.10
N VAL A 235 -1.38 8.03 -5.41
CA VAL A 235 -0.86 8.09 -4.04
C VAL A 235 -1.81 8.80 -3.09
N ASP A 236 -1.86 8.31 -1.87
CA ASP A 236 -2.55 8.91 -0.73
C ASP A 236 -1.73 8.74 0.56
N GLY A 237 -2.32 9.09 1.69
CA GLY A 237 -1.66 9.13 2.98
C GLY A 237 -0.91 10.44 3.24
N GLY A 238 -0.47 10.63 4.48
CA GLY A 238 0.07 11.91 4.96
C GLY A 238 1.29 12.39 4.16
N MET A 239 2.13 11.47 3.66
CA MET A 239 3.31 11.86 2.88
C MET A 239 2.96 12.44 1.50
N SER A 240 1.79 12.11 0.93
CA SER A 240 1.35 12.64 -0.38
C SER A 240 1.15 14.17 -0.38
N ALA A 241 1.02 14.77 0.81
CA ALA A 241 0.98 16.23 0.96
C ALA A 241 2.35 16.90 0.74
N ASN A 242 3.46 16.18 0.91
CA ASN A 242 4.82 16.72 0.80
C ASN A 242 5.30 16.80 -0.66
N PRO A 243 5.47 18.00 -1.25
CA PRO A 243 5.84 18.15 -2.66
C PRO A 243 7.23 17.59 -3.01
N THR A 244 8.19 17.68 -2.08
CA THR A 244 9.55 17.14 -2.29
C THR A 244 9.50 15.63 -2.41
N PHE A 245 8.74 14.97 -1.53
CA PHE A 245 8.55 13.52 -1.56
C PHE A 245 7.83 13.08 -2.84
N VAL A 246 6.72 13.71 -3.20
CA VAL A 246 5.93 13.30 -4.39
C VAL A 246 6.76 13.45 -5.67
N GLN A 247 7.55 14.52 -5.80
CA GLN A 247 8.46 14.67 -6.94
C GLN A 247 9.57 13.62 -6.92
N ALA A 248 10.15 13.32 -5.76
CA ALA A 248 11.16 12.27 -5.63
C ALA A 248 10.61 10.90 -6.00
N LEU A 249 9.35 10.62 -5.65
CA LEU A 249 8.66 9.37 -6.01
C LEU A 249 8.45 9.27 -7.52
N ALA A 250 7.98 10.33 -8.18
CA ALA A 250 7.85 10.37 -9.63
C ALA A 250 9.19 10.12 -10.32
N ASN A 251 10.25 10.79 -9.85
CA ASN A 251 11.61 10.61 -10.37
C ASN A 251 12.14 9.18 -10.14
N ALA A 252 11.92 8.60 -8.96
CA ALA A 252 12.42 7.27 -8.61
C ALA A 252 11.71 6.14 -9.35
N THR A 253 10.41 6.29 -9.58
CA THR A 253 9.56 5.33 -10.30
C THR A 253 9.59 5.52 -11.82
N GLY A 254 10.08 6.69 -12.28
CA GLY A 254 10.18 7.03 -13.70
C GLY A 254 8.83 7.19 -14.40
N ARG A 255 7.76 7.52 -13.65
CA ARG A 255 6.38 7.58 -14.15
C ARG A 255 5.56 8.70 -13.51
N PRO A 256 4.43 9.10 -14.10
CA PRO A 256 3.54 10.07 -13.51
C PRO A 256 3.02 9.60 -12.14
N VAL A 257 3.05 10.50 -11.16
CA VAL A 257 2.44 10.31 -9.85
C VAL A 257 1.22 11.21 -9.73
N GLU A 258 0.10 10.60 -9.40
CA GLU A 258 -1.19 11.27 -9.26
C GLU A 258 -1.61 11.30 -7.79
N VAL A 259 -1.75 12.50 -7.24
CA VAL A 259 -2.14 12.69 -5.83
C VAL A 259 -3.65 12.62 -5.72
N SER A 260 -4.13 11.75 -4.83
CA SER A 260 -5.56 11.61 -4.54
C SER A 260 -6.20 12.98 -4.25
N PRO A 261 -7.41 13.24 -4.76
CA PRO A 261 -8.17 14.44 -4.40
C PRO A 261 -8.77 14.38 -3.00
N VAL A 262 -8.86 13.17 -2.43
CA VAL A 262 -9.47 12.90 -1.13
C VAL A 262 -8.45 12.22 -0.22
N LEU A 263 -8.43 12.61 1.06
CA LEU A 263 -7.57 11.95 2.04
C LEU A 263 -8.16 10.61 2.48
N GLU A 264 -9.49 10.49 2.46
CA GLU A 264 -10.25 9.34 2.94
C GLU A 264 -10.65 8.37 1.80
N ALA A 265 -9.69 7.98 0.96
CA ALA A 265 -9.94 7.06 -0.16
C ALA A 265 -10.58 5.73 0.27
N THR A 266 -10.21 5.19 1.43
CA THR A 266 -10.84 4.00 2.03
C THR A 266 -12.35 4.17 2.21
N THR A 267 -12.78 5.30 2.75
CA THR A 267 -14.22 5.56 2.97
C THR A 267 -14.94 5.72 1.63
N LEU A 268 -14.30 6.39 0.67
CA LEU A 268 -14.84 6.56 -0.67
C LEU A 268 -15.00 5.21 -1.40
N GLY A 269 -14.05 4.29 -1.28
CA GLY A 269 -14.16 2.95 -1.84
C GLY A 269 -15.29 2.12 -1.24
N ALA A 270 -15.47 2.16 0.08
CA ALA A 270 -16.61 1.54 0.74
C ALA A 270 -17.95 2.14 0.26
N ALA A 271 -17.98 3.46 0.03
CA ALA A 271 -19.14 4.14 -0.54
C ALA A 271 -19.41 3.73 -1.99
N PHE A 272 -18.37 3.56 -2.82
CA PHE A 272 -18.51 3.05 -4.19
C PHE A 272 -19.06 1.62 -4.21
N LEU A 273 -18.57 0.72 -3.34
CA LEU A 273 -19.11 -0.63 -3.20
C LEU A 273 -20.60 -0.61 -2.84
N ALA A 274 -20.97 0.16 -1.82
CA ALA A 274 -22.37 0.30 -1.42
C ALA A 274 -23.24 0.92 -2.54
N GLY A 275 -22.72 1.93 -3.23
CA GLY A 275 -23.39 2.62 -4.33
C GLY A 275 -23.58 1.76 -5.58
N LEU A 276 -22.61 0.90 -5.91
CA LEU A 276 -22.71 -0.10 -6.97
C LEU A 276 -23.79 -1.15 -6.69
N ALA A 277 -24.00 -1.50 -5.42
CA ALA A 277 -25.03 -2.43 -5.00
C ALA A 277 -26.46 -1.83 -5.07
N ILE A 278 -26.60 -0.52 -4.81
CA ILE A 278 -27.90 0.18 -4.85
C ILE A 278 -28.18 0.91 -6.17
N GLY A 279 -27.26 0.81 -7.15
CA GLY A 279 -27.42 1.40 -8.48
C GLY A 279 -27.14 2.90 -8.58
N THR A 280 -26.41 3.49 -7.63
CA THR A 280 -25.87 4.85 -7.76
C THR A 280 -24.83 4.95 -8.88
N TRP A 281 -24.00 3.91 -9.02
CA TRP A 281 -23.08 3.71 -10.14
C TRP A 281 -23.48 2.43 -10.88
N SER A 282 -23.37 2.45 -12.21
CA SER A 282 -23.80 1.34 -13.07
C SER A 282 -22.75 0.22 -13.10
N GLY A 283 -21.47 0.58 -12.95
CA GLY A 283 -20.36 -0.35 -12.99
C GLY A 283 -19.02 0.30 -12.64
N TRP A 284 -17.96 -0.49 -12.77
CA TRP A 284 -16.59 -0.08 -12.43
C TRP A 284 -16.09 1.09 -13.30
N ASP A 285 -16.53 1.18 -14.56
CA ASP A 285 -16.20 2.32 -15.43
C ASP A 285 -16.69 3.66 -14.84
N ASP A 286 -17.88 3.71 -14.26
CA ASP A 286 -18.38 4.93 -13.62
C ASP A 286 -17.54 5.30 -12.38
N VAL A 287 -17.04 4.29 -11.64
CA VAL A 287 -16.15 4.49 -10.49
C VAL A 287 -14.79 5.03 -10.94
N ALA A 288 -14.20 4.44 -11.99
CA ALA A 288 -12.94 4.91 -12.56
C ALA A 288 -13.06 6.36 -13.07
N ASN A 289 -14.18 6.70 -13.74
CA ASN A 289 -14.43 8.03 -14.29
C ASN A 289 -14.79 9.09 -13.24
N ALA A 290 -15.29 8.68 -12.07
CA ALA A 290 -15.59 9.58 -10.97
C ALA A 290 -14.34 10.12 -10.28
N TRP A 291 -13.20 9.45 -10.45
CA TRP A 291 -11.94 9.84 -9.83
C TRP A 291 -11.14 10.77 -10.76
N GLN A 292 -10.62 11.87 -10.19
CA GLN A 292 -9.68 12.76 -10.86
C GLN A 292 -8.60 13.20 -9.88
N PRO A 293 -7.33 13.26 -10.30
CA PRO A 293 -6.26 13.64 -9.39
C PRO A 293 -6.35 15.11 -8.99
N SER A 294 -5.99 15.45 -7.75
CA SER A 294 -5.82 16.85 -7.36
C SER A 294 -4.61 17.47 -8.03
N ARG A 295 -3.55 16.66 -8.20
CA ARG A 295 -2.29 17.04 -8.84
C ARG A 295 -1.72 15.82 -9.55
N ARG A 296 -1.13 16.07 -10.73
CA ARG A 296 -0.34 15.10 -11.47
C ARG A 296 1.09 15.62 -11.59
N ILE A 297 2.05 14.80 -11.18
CA ILE A 297 3.47 15.14 -11.09
C ILE A 297 4.22 14.25 -12.06
N GLU A 298 4.85 14.87 -13.04
CA GLU A 298 5.67 14.17 -14.02
C GLU A 298 7.11 14.00 -13.49
N PRO A 299 7.82 12.91 -13.84
CA PRO A 299 9.23 12.77 -13.54
C PRO A 299 10.02 13.88 -14.24
N ASN A 300 10.93 14.53 -13.52
CA ASN A 300 11.68 15.68 -14.01
C ASN A 300 13.21 15.52 -13.88
N ALA A 301 13.69 14.47 -13.22
CA ALA A 301 15.10 14.18 -13.09
C ALA A 301 15.35 12.67 -13.01
N PRO A 302 16.46 12.16 -13.59
CA PRO A 302 16.88 10.79 -13.37
C PRO A 302 17.41 10.60 -11.94
N VAL A 303 17.35 9.36 -11.44
CA VAL A 303 17.92 8.99 -10.15
C VAL A 303 18.90 7.83 -10.29
N ASP A 304 19.91 7.76 -9.41
CA ASP A 304 20.94 6.72 -9.39
C ASP A 304 20.43 5.47 -8.64
N ARG A 305 19.66 4.62 -9.33
CA ARG A 305 19.10 3.39 -8.77
C ARG A 305 20.16 2.35 -8.41
N ASP A 306 21.33 2.39 -9.06
CA ASP A 306 22.43 1.47 -8.74
C ASP A 306 23.08 1.84 -7.40
N ARG A 307 23.26 3.14 -7.11
CA ARG A 307 23.72 3.59 -5.79
C ARG A 307 22.71 3.25 -4.71
N TRP A 308 21.43 3.40 -5.00
CA TRP A 308 20.35 2.95 -4.12
C TRP A 308 20.48 1.46 -3.78
N ALA A 309 20.58 0.59 -4.78
CA ALA A 309 20.71 -0.86 -4.56
C ALA A 309 21.94 -1.19 -3.68
N ARG A 310 23.09 -0.57 -3.98
CA ARG A 310 24.30 -0.72 -3.16
C ARG A 310 24.15 -0.20 -1.72
N ALA A 311 23.28 0.77 -1.47
CA ALA A 311 23.00 1.26 -0.12
C ALA A 311 22.12 0.25 0.63
N VAL A 312 21.10 -0.29 -0.02
CA VAL A 312 20.23 -1.34 0.53
C VAL A 312 21.06 -2.57 0.90
N ASP A 313 21.92 -3.05 0.01
CA ASP A 313 22.79 -4.21 0.29
C ASP A 313 23.67 -4.02 1.54
N ARG A 314 24.09 -2.79 1.83
CA ARG A 314 24.87 -2.48 3.04
C ARG A 314 24.04 -2.35 4.31
N ALA A 315 22.73 -2.11 4.19
CA ALA A 315 21.81 -1.96 5.31
C ALA A 315 21.14 -3.28 5.73
N ARG A 316 21.17 -4.27 4.83
CA ARG A 316 20.65 -5.63 5.04
C ARG A 316 21.51 -6.42 6.02
N GLU A 317 20.89 -7.45 6.60
CA GLU A 317 21.56 -8.45 7.46
C GLU A 317 22.31 -7.86 8.67
N TRP A 318 21.94 -6.66 9.10
CA TRP A 318 22.57 -5.99 10.23
C TRP A 318 22.34 -6.77 11.55
N TYR A 319 21.16 -7.35 11.71
CA TYR A 319 20.84 -8.32 12.75
C TYR A 319 20.53 -9.69 12.13
N PRO A 320 21.53 -10.58 11.97
CA PRO A 320 21.37 -11.85 11.26
C PRO A 320 20.25 -12.74 11.77
N GLU A 321 20.00 -12.73 13.09
CA GLU A 321 18.95 -13.56 13.71
C GLU A 321 17.54 -13.13 13.29
N LEU A 322 17.33 -11.84 13.01
CA LEU A 322 16.07 -11.33 12.50
C LEU A 322 15.98 -11.47 10.98
N SER A 323 17.10 -11.37 10.27
CA SER A 323 17.17 -11.56 8.81
C SER A 323 16.91 -13.00 8.40
N GLY A 324 17.14 -13.97 9.29
CA GLY A 324 16.84 -15.38 9.05
C GLY A 324 15.36 -15.76 9.25
N LEU A 325 14.49 -14.83 9.66
CA LEU A 325 13.06 -15.09 9.80
C LEU A 325 12.39 -15.13 8.43
N ASP A 326 11.67 -16.21 8.17
CA ASP A 326 10.81 -16.34 6.98
C ASP A 326 9.39 -16.72 7.42
N PHE A 327 8.40 -16.00 6.90
CA PHE A 327 6.97 -16.16 7.21
C PHE A 327 6.18 -16.42 5.93
#